data_AF-A0A6N6Z9Y8-F1
#
_entry.id   AF-A0A6N6Z9Y8-F1
#
_cell.length_a   1.000
_cell.length_b   1.000
_cell.length_c   1.000
_cell.angle_alpha   90.00
_cell.angle_beta   90.00
_cell.angle_gamma   90.00
#
_symmetry.space_group_name_H-M   'P 1'
#
loop_
_entity.id
_entity.type
_entity.pdbx_description
1 polymer ?
#
loop_
_entity_poly.entity_id
_entity_poly.type
_entity_poly.pdbx_seq_one_letter_code
_entity_poly.pdbx_strand_id
1 'polypeptide(L)'
;MHKTYGSFIDSLIEYAQPAPLGPGKPYDHETVKLGDLTVDELFREHEVQDKEWADLCLAGLLMRYNHIEAAHGLTQGADGNASAALWHAIMHRREPDAGNAKYWLQQVGEHPIYPSLLEEAKSSSHHGPFHEWETWQPGLFVDICDENRGSDSDYEDACIEVQDAEWRLLFDYCFGQATGA
;
A
#
# COMPACT_ATOMS: atom_id res chain seq x y z
N MET A 1 4.98 -6.98 17.13
CA MET A 1 4.06 -6.10 17.88
C MET A 1 3.22 -5.41 16.83
N HIS A 2 1.88 -5.46 16.91
CA HIS A 2 1.06 -4.56 16.08
C HIS A 2 1.37 -3.13 16.50
N LYS A 3 1.75 -2.27 15.56
CA LYS A 3 1.79 -0.82 15.78
C LYS A 3 0.35 -0.36 16.01
N THR A 4 0.15 0.48 17.02
CA THR A 4 -1.12 1.20 17.24
C THR A 4 -0.97 2.59 16.64
N TYR A 5 -1.81 2.92 15.67
CA TYR A 5 -1.81 4.21 14.96
C TYR A 5 -2.78 5.22 15.59
N GLY A 6 -3.27 4.93 16.79
CA GLY A 6 -4.36 5.69 17.41
C GLY A 6 -5.72 5.15 16.99
N SER A 7 -6.71 5.34 17.87
CA SER A 7 -8.03 4.74 17.75
C SER A 7 -8.75 5.07 16.44
N PHE A 8 -8.50 6.26 15.88
CA PHE A 8 -9.12 6.67 14.62
C PHE A 8 -8.57 5.90 13.42
N ILE A 9 -7.24 5.88 13.26
CA ILE A 9 -6.58 5.20 12.14
C ILE A 9 -6.79 3.69 12.27
N ASP A 10 -6.64 3.14 13.48
CA ASP A 10 -6.88 1.73 13.76
C ASP A 10 -8.31 1.32 13.33
N SER A 11 -9.33 2.13 13.67
CA SER A 11 -10.72 1.89 13.24
C SER A 11 -10.90 1.90 11.72
N LEU A 12 -10.21 2.77 10.99
CA LEU A 12 -10.28 2.79 9.52
C LEU A 12 -9.63 1.54 8.93
N ILE A 13 -8.46 1.15 9.43
CA ILE A 13 -7.74 -0.04 8.94
C ILE A 13 -8.53 -1.31 9.23
N GLU A 14 -9.10 -1.45 10.44
CA GLU A 14 -9.90 -2.62 10.84
C GLU A 14 -11.18 -2.78 10.01
N TYR A 15 -11.80 -1.67 9.58
CA TYR A 15 -12.98 -1.70 8.73
C TYR A 15 -12.65 -2.08 7.27
N ALA A 16 -11.46 -1.69 6.80
CA ALA A 16 -11.10 -1.83 5.41
C ALA A 16 -10.81 -3.28 5.01
N GLN A 17 -11.33 -3.68 3.85
CA GLN A 17 -11.02 -4.98 3.25
C GLN A 17 -9.65 -4.96 2.57
N PRO A 18 -8.97 -6.12 2.47
CA PRO A 18 -7.86 -6.32 1.55
C PRO A 18 -8.15 -5.74 0.16
N ALA A 19 -7.23 -4.92 -0.34
CA ALA A 19 -7.38 -4.34 -1.66
C ALA A 19 -7.33 -5.45 -2.71
N PRO A 20 -8.32 -5.56 -3.62
CA PRO A 20 -8.25 -6.54 -4.70
C PRO A 20 -7.04 -6.23 -5.59
N LEU A 21 -6.63 -7.20 -6.42
CA LEU A 21 -5.58 -6.94 -7.39
C LEU A 21 -5.98 -5.82 -8.35
N GLY A 22 -7.24 -5.74 -8.77
CA GLY A 22 -7.77 -4.67 -9.61
C GLY A 22 -8.05 -3.32 -8.89
N PRO A 23 -8.63 -2.35 -9.62
CA PRO A 23 -8.82 -0.99 -9.09
C PRO A 23 -9.91 -0.94 -8.01
N GLY A 24 -10.77 -1.96 -7.94
CA GLY A 24 -11.88 -2.00 -7.01
C GLY A 24 -12.94 -0.94 -7.33
N LYS A 25 -13.83 -0.70 -6.37
CA LYS A 25 -14.77 0.42 -6.40
C LYS A 25 -14.58 1.24 -5.13
N PRO A 26 -14.47 2.58 -5.22
CA PRO A 26 -14.40 3.45 -4.05
C PRO A 26 -15.53 3.15 -3.07
N TYR A 27 -15.19 3.08 -1.78
CA TYR A 27 -16.14 2.95 -0.69
C TYR A 27 -15.68 3.77 0.51
N ASP A 28 -16.58 3.98 1.46
CA ASP A 28 -16.32 4.80 2.64
C ASP A 28 -16.45 3.98 3.92
N HIS A 29 -15.86 4.49 5.00
CA HIS A 29 -16.12 4.01 6.36
C HIS A 29 -17.55 4.39 6.78
N GLU A 30 -18.13 3.70 7.76
CA GLU A 30 -19.52 3.95 8.20
C GLU A 30 -19.78 5.39 8.65
N THR A 31 -18.73 6.06 9.14
CA THR A 31 -18.81 7.40 9.74
C THR A 31 -17.90 8.43 9.08
N VAL A 32 -17.06 8.03 8.12
CA VAL A 32 -16.06 8.92 7.50
C VAL A 32 -16.19 8.81 5.99
N LYS A 33 -16.36 9.96 5.33
CA LYS A 33 -16.31 10.06 3.88
C LYS A 33 -14.85 10.22 3.46
N LEU A 34 -14.24 9.13 3.00
CA LEU A 34 -12.79 9.06 2.76
C LEU A 34 -12.37 10.04 1.68
N GLY A 35 -13.20 10.26 0.66
CA GLY A 35 -12.90 11.24 -0.40
C GLY A 35 -12.74 12.69 0.06
N ASP A 36 -13.20 13.04 1.28
CA ASP A 36 -13.06 14.38 1.87
C ASP A 36 -12.05 14.37 3.04
N LEU A 37 -11.45 13.22 3.38
CA LEU A 37 -10.57 13.08 4.53
C LEU A 37 -9.29 13.91 4.33
N THR A 38 -8.91 14.66 5.36
CA THR A 38 -7.70 15.49 5.35
C THR A 38 -6.62 14.90 6.26
N VAL A 39 -5.36 15.32 6.07
CA VAL A 39 -4.25 14.92 6.97
C VAL A 39 -4.49 15.37 8.40
N ASP A 40 -5.00 16.59 8.61
CA ASP A 40 -5.26 17.12 9.96
C ASP A 40 -6.32 16.27 10.69
N GLU A 41 -7.34 15.79 9.97
CA GLU A 41 -8.33 14.89 10.53
C GLU A 41 -7.77 13.48 10.77
N LEU A 42 -7.01 12.95 9.81
CA LEU A 42 -6.38 11.62 9.90
C LEU A 42 -5.44 11.53 11.11
N PHE A 43 -4.63 12.57 11.33
CA PHE A 43 -3.64 12.65 12.40
C PHE A 43 -4.14 13.39 13.65
N ARG A 44 -5.46 13.54 13.85
CA ARG A 44 -6.04 14.26 15.01
C ARG A 44 -5.57 13.78 16.40
N GLU A 45 -5.02 12.57 16.48
CA GLU A 45 -4.52 11.91 17.69
C GLU A 45 -2.98 11.94 17.80
N HIS A 46 -2.29 12.55 16.83
CA HIS A 46 -0.83 12.57 16.73
C HIS A 46 -0.29 13.96 16.40
N GLU A 47 0.95 14.22 16.80
CA GLU A 47 1.69 15.38 16.31
C GLU A 47 2.40 15.01 15.00
N VAL A 48 2.07 15.73 13.92
CA VAL A 48 2.73 15.55 12.61
C VAL A 48 4.05 16.33 12.62
N GLN A 49 5.16 15.60 12.53
CA GLN A 49 6.51 16.16 12.41
C GLN A 49 6.87 16.45 10.95
N ASP A 50 6.37 15.63 10.03
CA ASP A 50 6.60 15.80 8.59
C ASP A 50 5.31 15.60 7.81
N LYS A 51 4.90 16.66 7.11
CA LYS A 51 3.65 16.71 6.37
C LYS A 51 3.68 15.83 5.11
N GLU A 52 4.82 15.73 4.42
CA GLU A 52 4.92 14.91 3.20
C GLU A 52 4.64 13.44 3.53
N TRP A 53 5.23 12.94 4.60
CA TRP A 53 4.99 11.58 5.09
C TRP A 53 3.56 11.35 5.57
N ALA A 54 2.94 12.36 6.19
CA ALA A 54 1.53 12.30 6.57
C ALA A 54 0.59 12.27 5.34
N ASP A 55 0.92 13.01 4.28
CA ASP A 55 0.20 12.94 3.00
C ASP A 55 0.32 11.53 2.37
N LEU A 56 1.48 10.88 2.48
CA LEU A 56 1.66 9.49 2.01
C LEU A 56 0.87 8.46 2.83
N CYS A 57 0.68 8.68 4.14
CA CYS A 57 -0.25 7.86 4.94
C CYS A 57 -1.68 8.02 4.43
N LEU A 58 -2.13 9.25 4.19
CA LEU A 58 -3.47 9.49 3.65
C LEU A 58 -3.63 8.86 2.26
N ALA A 59 -2.61 8.94 1.39
CA ALA A 59 -2.61 8.28 0.09
C ALA A 59 -2.78 6.75 0.22
N GLY A 60 -2.03 6.12 1.14
CA GLY A 60 -2.17 4.71 1.44
C GLY A 60 -3.59 4.33 1.87
N LEU A 61 -4.19 5.08 2.80
CA LEU A 61 -5.57 4.85 3.24
C LEU A 61 -6.60 5.05 2.12
N LEU A 62 -6.50 6.14 1.34
CA LEU A 62 -7.40 6.35 0.21
C LEU A 62 -7.32 5.20 -0.79
N MET A 63 -6.11 4.71 -1.07
CA MET A 63 -5.88 3.57 -1.94
C MET A 63 -6.49 2.28 -1.38
N ARG A 64 -6.39 2.05 -0.07
CA ARG A 64 -7.01 0.92 0.64
C ARG A 64 -8.54 0.91 0.49
N TYR A 65 -9.15 2.10 0.45
CA TYR A 65 -10.57 2.30 0.20
C TYR A 65 -10.94 2.46 -1.28
N ASN A 66 -10.00 2.16 -2.19
CA ASN A 66 -10.15 2.25 -3.65
C ASN A 66 -10.39 3.67 -4.20
N HIS A 67 -10.14 4.72 -3.42
CA HIS A 67 -10.14 6.12 -3.88
C HIS A 67 -8.82 6.43 -4.61
N ILE A 68 -8.56 5.71 -5.71
CA ILE A 68 -7.28 5.71 -6.43
C ILE A 68 -6.89 7.10 -6.96
N GLU A 69 -7.83 7.84 -7.55
CA GLU A 69 -7.55 9.18 -8.09
C GLU A 69 -7.14 10.18 -6.98
N ALA A 70 -7.79 10.12 -5.82
CA ALA A 70 -7.46 10.98 -4.69
C ALA A 70 -6.10 10.59 -4.09
N ALA A 71 -5.81 9.28 -3.98
CA ALA A 71 -4.49 8.79 -3.57
C ALA A 71 -3.39 9.26 -4.53
N HIS A 72 -3.65 9.19 -5.84
CA HIS A 72 -2.70 9.61 -6.88
C HIS A 72 -2.30 11.09 -6.74
N GLY A 73 -3.26 11.97 -6.47
CA GLY A 73 -2.98 13.40 -6.30
C GLY A 73 -2.03 13.70 -5.13
N LEU A 74 -2.12 12.90 -4.05
CA LEU A 74 -1.21 13.04 -2.90
C LEU A 74 0.19 12.50 -3.21
N THR A 75 0.31 11.37 -3.90
CA THR A 75 1.62 10.79 -4.23
C THR A 75 2.40 11.67 -5.22
N GLN A 76 1.73 12.29 -6.20
CA GLN A 76 2.34 13.27 -7.11
C GLN A 76 2.93 14.49 -6.38
N GLY A 77 2.35 14.87 -5.23
CA GLY A 77 2.86 15.96 -4.41
C GLY A 77 4.22 15.68 -3.76
N ALA A 78 4.64 14.42 -3.72
CA ALA A 78 5.86 13.92 -3.08
C ALA A 78 6.83 13.26 -4.10
N ASP A 79 6.79 13.70 -5.36
CA ASP A 79 7.68 13.20 -6.41
C ASP A 79 9.17 13.32 -6.00
N GLY A 80 9.91 12.21 -6.10
CA GLY A 80 11.30 12.10 -5.65
C GLY A 80 11.47 11.34 -4.33
N ASN A 81 10.38 11.10 -3.58
CA ASN A 81 10.36 10.23 -2.43
C ASN A 81 10.19 8.76 -2.86
N ALA A 82 11.03 7.85 -2.36
CA ALA A 82 10.99 6.43 -2.71
C ALA A 82 9.68 5.74 -2.26
N SER A 83 9.08 6.16 -1.13
CA SER A 83 7.80 5.64 -0.67
C SER A 83 6.63 6.16 -1.50
N ALA A 84 6.69 7.42 -1.98
CA ALA A 84 5.72 7.94 -2.93
C ALA A 84 5.76 7.14 -4.25
N ALA A 85 6.96 6.88 -4.77
CA ALA A 85 7.16 6.02 -5.93
C ALA A 85 6.63 4.59 -5.70
N LEU A 86 6.78 4.03 -4.50
CA LEU A 86 6.24 2.71 -4.20
C LEU A 86 4.71 2.71 -4.14
N TRP A 87 4.09 3.75 -3.59
CA TRP A 87 2.63 3.92 -3.67
C TRP A 87 2.15 4.03 -5.13
N HIS A 88 2.85 4.78 -5.98
CA HIS A 88 2.55 4.82 -7.43
C HIS A 88 2.65 3.45 -8.09
N ALA A 89 3.68 2.67 -7.75
CA ALA A 89 3.85 1.32 -8.30
C ALA A 89 2.69 0.39 -7.89
N ILE A 90 2.28 0.42 -6.61
CA ILE A 90 1.12 -0.33 -6.11
C ILE A 90 -0.15 0.10 -6.84
N MET A 91 -0.36 1.42 -6.98
CA MET A 91 -1.52 1.98 -7.66
C MET A 91 -1.61 1.50 -9.11
N HIS A 92 -0.55 1.64 -9.91
CA HIS A 92 -0.57 1.23 -11.30
C HIS A 92 -0.63 -0.28 -11.49
N ARG A 93 -0.08 -1.08 -10.55
CA ARG A 93 -0.32 -2.53 -10.50
C ARG A 93 -1.81 -2.83 -10.33
N ARG A 94 -2.55 -1.96 -9.64
CA ARG A 94 -4.00 -2.05 -9.46
C ARG A 94 -4.83 -1.45 -10.59
N GLU A 95 -4.27 -0.56 -11.40
CA GLU A 95 -4.88 0.00 -12.63
C GLU A 95 -4.59 -0.85 -13.90
N PRO A 96 -4.38 -2.16 -13.73
CA PRO A 96 -3.67 -3.04 -14.67
C PRO A 96 -2.68 -2.38 -15.64
N ASP A 97 -1.77 -1.54 -15.12
CA ASP A 97 -0.72 -0.88 -15.91
C ASP A 97 0.67 -1.34 -15.44
N ALA A 98 1.02 -2.58 -15.79
CA ALA A 98 2.28 -3.21 -15.39
C ALA A 98 3.53 -2.42 -15.86
N GLY A 99 3.45 -1.77 -17.03
CA GLY A 99 4.54 -0.97 -17.57
C GLY A 99 4.83 0.25 -16.70
N ASN A 100 3.78 0.97 -16.31
CA ASN A 100 3.91 2.14 -15.46
C ASN A 100 4.25 1.77 -14.01
N ALA A 101 3.69 0.68 -13.49
CA ALA A 101 4.08 0.13 -12.19
C ALA A 101 5.60 -0.13 -12.12
N LYS A 102 6.17 -0.78 -13.15
CA LYS A 102 7.61 -1.04 -13.24
C LYS A 102 8.45 0.22 -13.43
N TYR A 103 7.94 1.23 -14.14
CA TYR A 103 8.60 2.53 -14.22
C TYR A 103 8.78 3.17 -12.84
N TRP A 104 7.73 3.16 -12.02
CA TRP A 104 7.80 3.70 -10.67
C TRP A 104 8.68 2.87 -9.74
N LEU A 105 8.68 1.54 -9.87
CA LEU A 105 9.62 0.67 -9.12
C LEU A 105 11.09 1.01 -9.39
N GLN A 106 11.43 1.48 -10.60
CA GLN A 106 12.80 1.96 -10.87
C GLN A 106 13.15 3.23 -10.08
N GLN A 107 12.16 4.08 -9.76
CA GLN A 107 12.35 5.27 -8.94
C GLN A 107 12.43 4.94 -7.44
N VAL A 108 11.88 3.80 -7.01
CA VAL A 108 11.98 3.32 -5.63
C VAL A 108 13.42 2.88 -5.32
N GLY A 109 14.03 2.08 -6.20
CA GLY A 109 15.29 1.40 -5.89
C GLY A 109 15.11 0.34 -4.80
N GLU A 110 15.98 0.34 -3.79
CA GLU A 110 15.89 -0.58 -2.64
C GLU A 110 15.12 0.08 -1.49
N HIS A 111 13.85 -0.31 -1.31
CA HIS A 111 13.03 0.23 -0.22
C HIS A 111 13.30 -0.49 1.12
N PRO A 112 13.35 0.21 2.26
CA PRO A 112 13.59 -0.41 3.58
C PRO A 112 12.60 -1.51 3.99
N ILE A 113 11.42 -1.58 3.37
CA ILE A 113 10.41 -2.60 3.69
C ILE A 113 10.64 -3.93 2.99
N TYR A 114 11.47 -3.97 1.93
CA TYR A 114 11.63 -5.16 1.08
C TYR A 114 12.10 -6.42 1.82
N PRO A 115 13.04 -6.35 2.78
CA PRO A 115 13.39 -7.53 3.57
C PRO A 115 12.20 -8.10 4.35
N SER A 116 11.43 -7.23 5.02
CA SER A 116 10.23 -7.67 5.77
C SER A 116 9.13 -8.17 4.84
N LEU A 117 8.96 -7.55 3.68
CA LEU A 117 7.96 -7.96 2.69
C LEU A 117 8.29 -9.34 2.11
N LEU A 118 9.57 -9.65 1.88
CA LEU A 118 9.98 -10.98 1.46
C LEU A 118 9.61 -12.05 2.51
N GLU A 119 9.83 -11.77 3.79
CA GLU A 119 9.48 -12.72 4.86
C GLU A 119 7.96 -12.94 4.96
N GLU A 120 7.16 -11.88 4.82
CA GLU A 120 5.69 -11.99 4.77
C GLU A 120 5.25 -12.79 3.53
N ALA A 121 5.86 -12.55 2.37
CA ALA A 121 5.54 -13.26 1.14
C ALA A 121 5.88 -14.76 1.20
N LYS A 122 7.01 -15.11 1.83
CA LYS A 122 7.38 -16.51 2.11
C LYS A 122 6.47 -17.17 3.13
N SER A 123 5.82 -16.38 3.98
CA SER A 123 4.92 -16.88 5.01
C SER A 123 3.45 -16.89 4.56
N SER A 124 3.18 -16.57 3.29
CA SER A 124 1.83 -16.56 2.72
C SER A 124 1.11 -17.89 3.00
N SER A 125 -0.15 -17.76 3.37
CA SER A 125 -1.05 -18.88 3.63
C SER A 125 -1.48 -19.60 2.35
N HIS A 126 -1.19 -19.01 1.20
CA HIS A 126 -1.56 -19.46 -0.14
C HIS A 126 -0.33 -19.87 -0.96
N HIS A 127 -0.52 -20.70 -1.99
CA HIS A 127 0.60 -21.12 -2.83
C HIS A 127 1.00 -20.00 -3.80
N GLY A 128 2.19 -19.44 -3.56
CA GLY A 128 2.86 -18.52 -4.48
C GLY A 128 4.34 -18.90 -4.70
N PRO A 129 5.00 -18.31 -5.71
CA PRO A 129 6.39 -18.65 -6.06
C PRO A 129 7.44 -18.01 -5.11
N PHE A 130 7.00 -17.37 -4.02
CA PHE A 130 7.82 -16.49 -3.18
C PHE A 130 8.87 -17.21 -2.32
N HIS A 131 8.64 -18.49 -2.00
CA HIS A 131 9.52 -19.31 -1.17
C HIS A 131 10.95 -19.41 -1.71
N GLU A 132 11.09 -19.40 -3.04
CA GLU A 132 12.38 -19.53 -3.74
C GLU A 132 13.14 -18.19 -3.88
N TRP A 133 12.55 -17.07 -3.46
CA TRP A 133 13.15 -15.75 -3.64
C TRP A 133 14.20 -15.45 -2.57
N GLU A 134 15.41 -15.10 -2.98
CA GLU A 134 16.49 -14.68 -2.05
C GLU A 134 16.35 -13.20 -1.65
N THR A 135 15.89 -12.36 -2.57
CA THR A 135 15.57 -10.94 -2.36
C THR A 135 14.16 -10.65 -2.87
N TRP A 136 13.57 -9.54 -2.41
CA TRP A 136 12.30 -9.09 -2.97
C TRP A 136 12.46 -8.73 -4.46
N GLN A 137 11.55 -9.23 -5.31
CA GLN A 137 11.59 -9.02 -6.76
C GLN A 137 10.34 -8.24 -7.19
N PRO A 138 10.30 -6.90 -7.02
CA PRO A 138 9.06 -6.14 -7.16
C PRO A 138 8.52 -6.16 -8.59
N GLY A 139 9.41 -6.18 -9.59
CA GLY A 139 9.01 -6.30 -11.01
C GLY A 139 8.35 -7.65 -11.33
N LEU A 140 8.85 -8.75 -10.77
CA LEU A 140 8.22 -10.07 -10.93
C LEU A 140 6.90 -10.15 -10.17
N PHE A 141 6.80 -9.51 -9.00
CA PHE A 141 5.54 -9.46 -8.27
C PHE A 141 4.45 -8.71 -9.08
N VAL A 142 4.80 -7.64 -9.79
CA VAL A 142 3.87 -6.99 -10.73
C VAL A 142 3.38 -7.98 -11.79
N ASP A 143 4.28 -8.76 -12.40
CA ASP A 143 3.91 -9.73 -13.43
C ASP A 143 2.98 -10.82 -12.89
N ILE A 144 3.29 -11.38 -11.71
CA ILE A 144 2.46 -12.42 -11.10
C ILE A 144 1.06 -11.87 -10.77
N CYS A 145 0.96 -10.67 -10.21
CA CYS A 145 -0.32 -10.02 -9.95
C CYS A 145 -1.12 -9.77 -11.23
N ASP A 146 -0.46 -9.38 -12.31
CA ASP A 146 -1.14 -9.10 -13.58
C ASP A 146 -1.65 -10.39 -14.26
N GLU A 147 -0.85 -11.44 -14.24
CA GLU A 147 -1.18 -12.76 -14.80
C GLU A 147 -2.34 -13.45 -14.07
N ASN A 148 -2.47 -13.24 -12.75
CA ASN A 148 -3.45 -13.96 -11.91
C ASN A 148 -4.68 -13.12 -11.53
N ARG A 149 -4.77 -11.88 -12.00
CA ARG A 149 -5.91 -10.99 -11.71
C ARG A 149 -7.23 -11.56 -12.24
N GLY A 150 -8.21 -11.72 -11.37
CA GLY A 150 -9.55 -12.24 -11.70
C GLY A 150 -9.53 -13.70 -12.14
N SER A 151 -8.54 -14.46 -11.68
CA SER A 151 -8.40 -15.88 -11.98
C SER A 151 -9.15 -16.78 -10.99
N ASP A 152 -9.58 -16.24 -9.84
CA ASP A 152 -10.16 -16.98 -8.71
C ASP A 152 -9.26 -18.16 -8.29
N SER A 153 -7.94 -17.97 -8.37
CA SER A 153 -6.93 -18.99 -8.10
C SER A 153 -6.22 -18.77 -6.76
N ASP A 154 -5.60 -19.82 -6.23
CA ASP A 154 -4.77 -19.71 -5.02
C ASP A 154 -3.58 -18.75 -5.22
N TYR A 155 -3.14 -18.54 -6.47
CA TYR A 155 -2.12 -17.54 -6.80
C TYR A 155 -2.66 -16.11 -6.70
N GLU A 156 -3.93 -15.88 -7.05
CA GLU A 156 -4.57 -14.58 -6.85
C GLU A 156 -4.70 -14.27 -5.36
N ASP A 157 -5.15 -15.23 -4.57
CA ASP A 157 -5.25 -15.08 -3.11
C ASP A 157 -3.88 -14.80 -2.47
N ALA A 158 -2.83 -15.51 -2.90
CA ALA A 158 -1.45 -15.24 -2.47
C ALA A 158 -1.01 -13.82 -2.82
N CYS A 159 -1.32 -13.33 -4.02
CA CYS A 159 -0.99 -11.98 -4.43
C CYS A 159 -1.74 -10.91 -3.63
N ILE A 160 -3.01 -11.16 -3.27
CA ILE A 160 -3.81 -10.27 -2.42
C ILE A 160 -3.20 -10.22 -1.01
N GLU A 161 -2.84 -11.36 -0.43
CA GLU A 161 -2.20 -11.44 0.90
C GLU A 161 -0.85 -10.68 0.92
N VAL A 162 -0.02 -10.89 -0.11
CA VAL A 162 1.29 -10.22 -0.19
C VAL A 162 1.16 -8.72 -0.48
N GLN A 163 0.19 -8.31 -1.29
CA GLN A 163 -0.13 -6.90 -1.51
C GLN A 163 -0.65 -6.23 -0.22
N ASP A 164 -1.43 -6.93 0.59
CA ASP A 164 -1.89 -6.46 1.90
C ASP A 164 -0.71 -6.24 2.86
N ALA A 165 0.23 -7.19 2.90
CA ALA A 165 1.47 -7.04 3.67
C ALA A 165 2.32 -5.87 3.17
N GLU A 166 2.48 -5.70 1.85
CA GLU A 166 3.19 -4.57 1.25
C GLU A 166 2.56 -3.23 1.64
N TRP A 167 1.24 -3.12 1.58
CA TRP A 167 0.50 -1.94 2.01
C TRP A 167 0.75 -1.64 3.49
N ARG A 168 0.60 -2.64 4.37
CA ARG A 168 0.78 -2.47 5.82
C ARG A 168 2.19 -2.03 6.18
N LEU A 169 3.20 -2.69 5.61
CA LEU A 169 4.62 -2.36 5.87
C LEU A 169 4.98 -0.96 5.36
N LEU A 170 4.45 -0.55 4.21
CA LEU A 170 4.69 0.79 3.67
C LEU A 170 3.96 1.86 4.48
N PHE A 171 2.72 1.60 4.90
CA PHE A 171 1.96 2.49 5.77
C PHE A 171 2.67 2.65 7.13
N ASP A 172 3.14 1.55 7.72
CA ASP A 172 3.94 1.53 8.94
C ASP A 172 5.20 2.40 8.85
N TYR A 173 5.89 2.29 7.72
CA TYR A 173 7.09 3.07 7.45
C TYR A 173 6.75 4.56 7.34
N CYS A 174 5.77 4.92 6.50
CA CYS A 174 5.33 6.30 6.32
C CYS A 174 4.86 6.92 7.64
N PHE A 175 4.09 6.19 8.44
CA PHE A 175 3.57 6.68 9.72
C PHE A 175 4.70 6.98 10.72
N GLY A 176 5.72 6.11 10.78
CA GLY A 176 6.91 6.36 11.59
C GLY A 176 7.66 7.62 11.16
N GLN A 177 7.83 7.83 9.85
CA GLN A 177 8.44 9.05 9.32
C GLN A 177 7.60 10.31 9.60
N ALA A 178 6.27 10.21 9.53
CA ALA A 178 5.36 11.33 9.76
C ALA A 178 5.34 11.80 11.23
N THR A 179 5.50 10.87 12.17
CA THR A 179 5.33 11.14 13.62
C THR A 179 6.63 11.11 14.42
N GLY A 180 7.73 10.63 13.84
CA GLY A 180 9.00 10.41 14.53
C GLY A 180 8.99 9.22 15.50
N ALA A 181 8.05 8.27 15.34
CA ALA A 181 7.87 7.10 16.18
C ALA A 181 8.68 5.86 15.74
#